data_AF-A0AA42NKQ4-F1
#
_entry.id   AF-A0AA42NKQ4-F1
#
_cell.length_a   1.000
_cell.length_b   1.000
_cell.length_c   1.000
_cell.angle_alpha   90.00
_cell.angle_beta   90.00
_cell.angle_gamma   90.00
#
_symmetry.space_group_name_H-M   'P 1'
#
loop_
_entity.id
_entity.type
_entity.pdbx_description
1 polymer ?
#
loop_
_entity_poly.entity_id
_entity_poly.type
_entity_poly.pdbx_seq_one_letter_code
_entity_poly.pdbx_strand_id
1 'polypeptide(L)'
;MMRRADSLFARLFGVFLAAILLAHGLAFLWFSHYGRPPPPPPTAQHEALRPPPPGPNIHGPLIVLGFQLLTLIVAAWYGARLLSRPIRHLSRAAERLSDDLDSPPLPETGPQEARQAAHAFNLMQRRIREQVQQRARMLAAVSHDLRTPLARLKLRVEQIPNPQLRVRMGQDLGEMIGMLDATLRYLHEQRSSEALQWLDLQALLESMVEDAQDRGAEVSFHGHCAPLRVQPLALRSCVSNLLENALRYAGHASVELHDSPTGVEVRVVDRGPGIAPEQREAVFEAFFRIEGSRNRSSGGVGLGLTIAREAARRQGGDVLLEETRGGGLTAILRLPR
;
A
#
# COMPACT_ATOMS: atom_id res chain seq x y z
N MET A 1 -19.83 1.54 38.46
CA MET A 1 -18.49 1.77 39.07
C MET A 1 -17.36 0.90 38.46
N MET A 2 -17.67 -0.10 37.60
CA MET A 2 -16.66 -1.00 36.98
C MET A 2 -15.92 -0.46 35.73
N ARG A 3 -16.26 0.74 35.20
CA ARG A 3 -15.60 1.29 33.99
C ARG A 3 -14.16 1.79 34.22
N ARG A 4 -13.74 2.06 35.46
CA ARG A 4 -12.41 2.64 35.74
C ARG A 4 -11.26 1.63 35.63
N ALA A 5 -11.51 0.33 35.72
CA ALA A 5 -10.44 -0.69 35.71
C ALA A 5 -9.88 -1.00 34.31
N ASP A 6 -10.61 -0.62 33.24
CA ASP A 6 -10.23 -0.89 31.85
C ASP A 6 -9.42 0.22 31.18
N SER A 7 -9.14 1.32 31.89
CA SER A 7 -8.30 2.39 31.37
C SER A 7 -6.82 2.00 31.39
N LEU A 8 -6.07 2.52 30.44
CA LEU A 8 -4.63 2.37 30.39
C LEU A 8 -3.99 2.94 31.66
N PHE A 9 -4.53 4.06 32.16
CA PHE A 9 -4.14 4.65 33.44
C PHE A 9 -4.32 3.66 34.60
N ALA A 10 -5.48 3.02 34.75
CA ALA A 10 -5.74 2.10 35.85
C ALA A 10 -4.86 0.85 35.79
N ARG A 11 -4.59 0.33 34.58
CA ARG A 11 -3.67 -0.81 34.40
C ARG A 11 -2.24 -0.45 34.75
N LEU A 12 -1.74 0.71 34.30
CA LEU A 12 -0.41 1.19 34.67
C LEU A 12 -0.31 1.45 36.18
N PHE A 13 -1.28 2.18 36.72
CA PHE A 13 -1.32 2.48 38.15
C PHE A 13 -1.34 1.20 38.99
N GLY A 14 -2.13 0.20 38.60
CA GLY A 14 -2.15 -1.11 39.25
C GLY A 14 -0.81 -1.84 39.18
N VAL A 15 -0.13 -1.82 38.03
CA VAL A 15 1.21 -2.44 37.88
C VAL A 15 2.25 -1.73 38.74
N PHE A 16 2.28 -0.40 38.73
CA PHE A 16 3.21 0.37 39.56
C PHE A 16 2.92 0.18 41.06
N LEU A 17 1.65 0.19 41.47
CA LEU A 17 1.26 -0.06 42.86
C LEU A 17 1.66 -1.47 43.30
N ALA A 18 1.39 -2.49 42.48
CA ALA A 18 1.79 -3.86 42.77
C ALA A 18 3.32 -4.01 42.85
N ALA A 19 4.07 -3.37 41.96
CA ALA A 19 5.53 -3.37 41.99
C ALA A 19 6.08 -2.71 43.26
N ILE A 20 5.51 -1.58 43.68
CA ILE A 20 5.88 -0.90 44.92
C ILE A 20 5.60 -1.81 46.13
N LEU A 21 4.41 -2.40 46.22
CA LEU A 21 4.03 -3.30 47.32
C LEU A 21 4.93 -4.54 47.35
N LEU A 22 5.23 -5.13 46.20
CA LEU A 22 6.09 -6.30 46.08
C LEU A 22 7.54 -5.98 46.48
N ALA A 23 8.06 -4.81 46.09
CA ALA A 23 9.37 -4.35 46.51
C ALA A 23 9.48 -4.18 48.03
N HIS A 24 8.47 -3.56 48.65
CA HIS A 24 8.43 -3.38 50.11
C HIS A 24 8.24 -4.70 50.85
N GLY A 25 7.42 -5.62 50.32
CA GLY A 25 7.23 -6.96 50.87
C GLY A 25 8.52 -7.79 50.84
N LEU A 26 9.24 -7.78 49.71
CA LEU A 26 10.54 -8.45 49.58
C LEU A 26 11.58 -7.85 50.55
N ALA A 27 11.61 -6.53 50.68
CA ALA A 27 12.49 -5.84 51.62
C ALA A 27 12.19 -6.21 53.08
N PHE A 28 10.90 -6.23 53.45
CA PHE A 28 10.45 -6.60 54.80
C PHE A 28 10.79 -8.06 55.11
N LEU A 29 10.52 -8.98 54.18
CA LEU A 29 10.88 -10.39 54.32
C LEU A 29 12.38 -10.58 54.53
N TRP A 30 13.19 -9.89 53.73
CA TRP A 30 14.65 -9.90 53.87
C TRP A 30 15.09 -9.47 55.27
N PHE A 31 14.61 -8.32 55.76
CA PHE A 31 14.93 -7.85 57.11
C PHE A 31 14.44 -8.79 58.21
N SER A 32 13.26 -9.41 58.06
CA SER A 32 12.71 -10.33 59.05
C SER A 32 13.54 -11.61 59.20
N HIS A 33 14.18 -12.06 58.12
CA HIS A 33 14.91 -13.32 58.07
C HIS A 33 16.43 -13.14 58.29
N TYR A 34 17.03 -12.09 57.74
CA TYR A 34 18.48 -11.86 57.74
C TYR A 34 18.92 -10.63 58.56
N GLY A 35 18.00 -9.81 59.04
CA GLY A 35 18.30 -8.56 59.76
C GLY A 35 18.47 -8.69 61.28
N ARG A 36 18.27 -9.88 61.87
CA ARG A 36 18.44 -10.07 63.32
C ARG A 36 19.92 -10.18 63.67
N PRO A 37 20.46 -9.32 64.57
CA PRO A 37 21.83 -9.51 65.05
C PRO A 37 21.95 -10.86 65.76
N PRO A 38 23.12 -11.54 65.68
CA PRO A 38 23.33 -12.78 66.42
C PRO A 38 23.10 -12.54 67.92
N PRO A 39 22.54 -13.52 68.66
CA PRO A 39 22.31 -13.38 70.09
C PRO A 39 23.63 -13.05 70.81
N PRO A 40 23.62 -12.16 71.82
CA PRO A 40 24.82 -11.85 72.57
C PRO A 40 25.39 -13.14 73.19
N PRO A 41 26.72 -13.33 73.20
CA PRO A 41 27.32 -14.48 73.86
C PRO A 41 26.94 -14.49 75.36
N PRO A 42 26.70 -15.67 75.97
CA PRO A 42 26.35 -15.76 77.38
C PRO A 42 27.43 -15.12 78.25
N THR A 43 27.00 -14.25 79.17
CA THR A 43 27.84 -13.45 80.06
C THR A 43 28.65 -14.34 81.00
N ALA A 44 29.94 -14.48 80.72
CA ALA A 44 30.94 -14.99 81.66
C ALA A 44 32.17 -14.07 81.70
N GLN A 45 32.15 -13.12 82.64
CA GLN A 45 33.31 -12.61 83.40
C GLN A 45 34.66 -12.31 82.69
N HIS A 46 34.69 -11.72 81.50
CA HIS A 46 35.94 -11.15 80.96
C HIS A 46 35.74 -9.77 80.34
N GLU A 47 36.08 -8.73 81.10
CA GLU A 47 35.99 -7.31 80.71
C GLU A 47 37.24 -6.83 79.93
N ALA A 48 38.09 -7.73 79.42
CA ALA A 48 39.42 -7.37 78.90
C ALA A 48 39.63 -7.47 77.37
N LEU A 49 38.68 -7.99 76.58
CA LEU A 49 38.75 -7.90 75.11
C LEU A 49 37.35 -7.64 74.54
N ARG A 50 36.95 -6.37 74.48
CA ARG A 50 35.81 -5.99 73.63
C ARG A 50 36.27 -6.07 72.17
N PRO A 51 35.74 -6.96 71.32
CA PRO A 51 36.02 -6.90 69.89
C PRO A 51 35.57 -5.54 69.35
N PRO A 52 36.23 -4.99 68.30
CA PRO A 52 35.77 -3.75 67.69
C PRO A 52 34.30 -3.90 67.29
N PRO A 53 33.49 -2.83 67.40
CA PRO A 53 32.09 -2.91 67.01
C PRO A 53 31.99 -3.46 65.58
N PRO A 54 31.07 -4.40 65.30
CA PRO A 54 30.90 -4.90 63.94
C PRO A 54 30.72 -3.72 62.99
N GLY A 55 31.51 -3.68 61.92
CA GLY A 55 31.42 -2.62 60.92
C GLY A 55 30.00 -2.51 60.36
N PRO A 56 29.59 -1.34 59.85
CA PRO A 56 28.24 -1.16 59.33
C PRO A 56 27.94 -2.25 58.28
N ASN A 57 26.84 -2.98 58.45
CA ASN A 57 26.41 -4.04 57.52
C ASN A 57 25.89 -3.41 56.22
N ILE A 58 26.82 -3.03 55.35
CA ILE A 58 26.56 -2.34 54.06
C ILE A 58 25.77 -3.22 53.08
N HIS A 59 25.84 -4.54 53.22
CA HIS A 59 25.20 -5.49 52.31
C HIS A 59 23.67 -5.54 52.43
N GLY A 60 23.11 -5.26 53.63
CA GLY A 60 21.66 -5.30 53.86
C GLY A 60 20.87 -4.24 53.06
N PRO A 61 21.25 -2.95 53.16
CA PRO A 61 20.61 -1.87 52.38
C PRO A 61 20.75 -2.07 50.86
N LEU A 62 21.89 -2.58 50.39
CA LEU A 62 22.15 -2.79 48.96
C LEU A 62 21.22 -3.83 48.33
N ILE A 63 20.89 -4.90 49.07
CA ILE A 63 20.00 -5.97 48.57
C ILE A 63 18.56 -5.45 48.47
N VAL A 64 18.11 -4.65 49.43
CA VAL A 64 16.79 -4.00 49.41
C VAL A 64 16.68 -3.02 48.25
N LEU A 65 17.69 -2.18 48.05
CA LEU A 65 17.78 -1.27 46.90
C LEU A 65 17.77 -2.05 45.57
N GLY A 66 18.43 -3.22 45.53
CA GLY A 66 18.41 -4.11 44.38
C GLY A 66 17.01 -4.61 44.03
N PHE A 67 16.23 -5.09 45.02
CA PHE A 67 14.84 -5.51 44.79
C PHE A 67 13.94 -4.37 44.35
N GLN A 68 14.08 -3.18 44.95
CA GLN A 68 13.34 -1.99 44.55
C GLN A 68 13.67 -1.56 43.11
N LEU A 69 14.96 -1.57 42.74
CA LEU A 69 15.39 -1.23 41.39
C LEU A 69 14.87 -2.23 40.36
N LEU A 70 14.98 -3.54 40.64
CA LEU A 70 14.54 -4.60 39.74
C LEU A 70 13.03 -4.52 39.49
N THR A 71 12.24 -4.38 40.55
CA THR A 71 10.77 -4.26 40.45
C THR A 71 10.34 -3.02 39.68
N LEU A 72 11.03 -1.89 39.90
CA LEU A 72 10.78 -0.65 39.14
C LEU A 72 11.12 -0.82 37.65
N ILE A 73 12.25 -1.46 37.31
CA ILE A 73 12.64 -1.74 35.93
C ILE A 73 11.59 -2.62 35.24
N VAL A 74 11.14 -3.71 35.89
CA VAL A 74 10.13 -4.61 35.33
C VAL A 74 8.79 -3.89 35.13
N ALA A 75 8.35 -3.08 36.10
CA ALA A 75 7.13 -2.30 36.00
C ALA A 75 7.22 -1.24 34.88
N ALA A 76 8.34 -0.52 34.79
CA ALA A 76 8.59 0.46 33.75
C ALA A 76 8.63 -0.19 32.36
N TRP A 77 9.31 -1.33 32.21
CA TRP A 77 9.35 -2.09 30.96
C TRP A 77 7.98 -2.59 30.53
N TYR A 78 7.19 -3.14 31.46
CA TYR A 78 5.83 -3.59 31.19
C TYR A 78 4.93 -2.42 30.81
N GLY A 79 5.00 -1.31 31.55
CA GLY A 79 4.25 -0.10 31.26
C GLY A 79 4.59 0.47 29.89
N ALA A 80 5.88 0.62 29.57
CA ALA A 80 6.34 1.06 28.26
C ALA A 80 5.83 0.18 27.12
N ARG A 81 5.84 -1.15 27.29
CA ARG A 81 5.25 -2.08 26.31
C ARG A 81 3.73 -1.89 26.16
N LEU A 82 3.02 -1.61 27.24
CA LEU A 82 1.58 -1.39 27.23
C LEU A 82 1.19 -0.10 26.48
N LEU A 83 1.98 0.98 26.60
CA LEU A 83 1.76 2.22 25.83
C LEU A 83 2.21 2.10 24.37
N SER A 84 3.34 1.45 24.11
CA SER A 84 3.94 1.44 22.78
C SER A 84 3.17 0.56 21.79
N ARG A 85 2.60 -0.56 22.24
CA ARG A 85 1.89 -1.52 21.36
C ARG A 85 0.72 -0.89 20.58
N PRO A 86 -0.26 -0.21 21.22
CA PRO A 86 -1.38 0.42 20.50
C PRO A 86 -0.93 1.49 19.50
N ILE A 87 0.05 2.33 19.87
CA ILE A 87 0.57 3.38 19.01
C ILE A 87 1.22 2.79 17.76
N ARG A 88 2.03 1.73 17.91
CA ARG A 88 2.63 1.02 16.77
C ARG A 88 1.59 0.37 15.87
N HIS A 89 0.49 -0.14 16.43
CA HIS A 89 -0.61 -0.70 15.64
C HIS A 89 -1.33 0.38 14.82
N LEU A 90 -1.60 1.55 15.42
CA LEU A 90 -2.17 2.70 14.73
C LEU A 90 -1.24 3.21 13.63
N SER A 91 0.07 3.37 13.90
CA SER A 91 1.05 3.80 12.90
C SER A 91 1.07 2.87 11.68
N ARG A 92 1.17 1.56 11.91
CA ARG A 92 1.15 0.54 10.84
C ARG A 92 -0.19 0.49 10.10
N ALA A 93 -1.30 0.81 10.76
CA ALA A 93 -2.58 0.89 10.09
C ALA A 93 -2.69 2.16 9.24
N ALA A 94 -2.12 3.28 9.70
CA ALA A 94 -2.06 4.50 8.91
C ALA A 94 -1.15 4.35 7.67
N GLU A 95 0.01 3.71 7.81
CA GLU A 95 0.89 3.33 6.69
C GLU A 95 0.14 2.45 5.69
N ARG A 96 -0.48 1.36 6.16
CA ARG A 96 -1.27 0.47 5.28
C ARG A 96 -2.46 1.16 4.62
N LEU A 97 -3.12 2.10 5.32
CA LEU A 97 -4.24 2.87 4.76
C LEU A 97 -3.78 3.81 3.63
N SER A 98 -2.53 4.30 3.70
CA SER A 98 -1.93 5.13 2.66
C SER A 98 -1.72 4.35 1.36
N ASP A 99 -1.38 3.07 1.46
CA ASP A 99 -1.12 2.19 0.31
C ASP A 99 -2.40 1.49 -0.18
N ASP A 100 -3.25 1.06 0.74
CA ASP A 100 -4.46 0.28 0.48
C ASP A 100 -5.65 0.77 1.34
N LEU A 101 -6.57 1.44 0.66
CA LEU A 101 -7.81 1.95 1.26
C LEU A 101 -8.71 0.83 1.78
N ASP A 102 -8.62 -0.37 1.22
CA ASP A 102 -9.43 -1.56 1.53
C ASP A 102 -8.75 -2.50 2.55
N SER A 103 -7.64 -2.05 3.12
CA SER A 103 -6.97 -2.73 4.22
C SER A 103 -7.92 -3.02 5.40
N PRO A 104 -7.73 -4.15 6.11
CA PRO A 104 -8.64 -4.57 7.18
C PRO A 104 -8.64 -3.56 8.35
N PRO A 105 -9.82 -3.30 8.95
CA PRO A 105 -9.95 -2.36 10.06
C PRO A 105 -9.15 -2.80 11.29
N LEU A 106 -8.79 -1.83 12.13
CA LEU A 106 -8.11 -2.12 13.39
C LEU A 106 -9.01 -2.89 14.35
N PRO A 107 -8.50 -3.95 15.02
CA PRO A 107 -9.25 -4.64 16.05
C PRO A 107 -9.47 -3.71 17.25
N GLU A 108 -10.72 -3.55 17.68
CA GLU A 108 -11.11 -2.71 18.81
C GLU A 108 -10.88 -3.44 20.16
N THR A 109 -9.62 -3.80 20.41
CA THR A 109 -9.19 -4.57 21.58
C THR A 109 -8.23 -3.76 22.47
N GLY A 110 -8.06 -4.20 23.72
CA GLY A 110 -7.14 -3.57 24.67
C GLY A 110 -7.81 -2.54 25.60
N PRO A 111 -7.02 -1.63 26.22
CA PRO A 111 -7.53 -0.61 27.12
C PRO A 111 -8.56 0.30 26.45
N GLN A 112 -9.39 0.96 27.24
CA GLN A 112 -10.46 1.84 26.75
C GLN A 112 -9.97 2.86 25.71
N GLU A 113 -8.83 3.51 25.98
CA GLU A 113 -8.24 4.54 25.11
C GLU A 113 -7.78 3.95 23.78
N ALA A 114 -7.20 2.74 23.79
CA ALA A 114 -6.80 2.03 22.59
C ALA A 114 -8.02 1.64 21.73
N ARG A 115 -9.10 1.16 22.36
CA ARG A 115 -10.36 0.84 21.66
C ARG A 115 -11.01 2.08 21.06
N GLN A 116 -11.03 3.19 21.78
CA GLN A 116 -11.57 4.46 21.28
C GLN A 116 -10.78 4.99 20.09
N ALA A 117 -9.44 4.93 20.16
CA ALA A 117 -8.59 5.33 19.04
C ALA A 117 -8.78 4.41 17.82
N ALA A 118 -8.85 3.09 18.02
CA ALA A 118 -9.14 2.14 16.96
C ALA A 118 -10.51 2.40 16.30
N HIS A 119 -11.56 2.63 17.10
CA HIS A 119 -12.89 2.96 16.61
C HIS A 119 -12.90 4.28 15.80
N ALA A 120 -12.25 5.33 16.29
CA ALA A 120 -12.15 6.61 15.59
C ALA A 120 -11.38 6.46 14.25
N PHE A 121 -10.29 5.69 14.24
CA PHE A 121 -9.54 5.38 13.02
C PHE A 121 -10.40 4.60 12.02
N ASN A 122 -11.10 3.56 12.47
CA ASN A 122 -12.00 2.76 11.62
C ASN A 122 -13.12 3.62 11.00
N LEU A 123 -13.68 4.55 11.77
CA LEU A 123 -14.69 5.48 11.27
C LEU A 123 -14.11 6.44 10.22
N MET A 124 -12.91 6.97 10.44
CA MET A 124 -12.21 7.81 9.47
C MET A 124 -11.95 7.03 8.17
N GLN A 125 -11.41 5.81 8.26
CA GLN A 125 -11.19 4.93 7.10
C GLN A 125 -12.48 4.73 6.29
N ARG A 126 -13.60 4.42 6.95
CA ARG A 126 -14.91 4.24 6.30
C ARG A 126 -15.35 5.51 5.56
N ARG A 127 -15.26 6.68 6.20
CA ARG A 127 -15.65 7.96 5.59
C ARG A 127 -14.80 8.30 4.37
N ILE A 128 -13.49 8.08 4.45
CA ILE A 128 -12.58 8.31 3.31
C ILE A 128 -12.98 7.38 2.16
N ARG A 129 -13.20 6.09 2.43
CA ARG A 129 -13.65 5.13 1.42
C ARG A 129 -14.97 5.55 0.77
N GLU A 130 -15.96 5.94 1.58
CA GLU A 130 -17.26 6.42 1.08
C GLU A 130 -17.12 7.67 0.20
N GLN A 131 -16.29 8.64 0.60
CA GLN A 131 -16.04 9.86 -0.18
C GLN A 131 -15.39 9.56 -1.54
N VAL A 132 -14.37 8.69 -1.56
CA VAL A 132 -13.71 8.24 -2.79
C VAL A 132 -14.73 7.54 -3.70
N GLN A 133 -15.51 6.61 -3.15
CA GLN A 133 -16.54 5.89 -3.90
C GLN A 133 -17.69 6.78 -4.40
N GLN A 134 -18.04 7.83 -3.67
CA GLN A 134 -19.07 8.78 -4.09
C GLN A 134 -18.57 9.65 -5.25
N ARG A 135 -17.33 10.15 -5.19
CA ARG A 135 -16.70 10.89 -6.29
C ARG A 135 -16.62 10.05 -7.56
N ALA A 136 -16.20 8.78 -7.45
CA ALA A 136 -16.14 7.87 -8.59
C ALA A 136 -17.53 7.61 -9.21
N ARG A 137 -18.58 7.41 -8.38
CA ARG A 137 -19.97 7.24 -8.85
C ARG A 137 -20.49 8.49 -9.56
N MET A 138 -20.23 9.67 -8.99
CA MET A 138 -20.66 10.93 -9.60
C MET A 138 -20.01 11.15 -10.96
N LEU A 139 -18.69 10.93 -11.07
CA LEU A 139 -17.99 11.04 -12.34
C LEU A 139 -18.53 10.03 -13.37
N ALA A 140 -18.80 8.78 -12.95
CA ALA A 140 -19.39 7.79 -13.83
C ALA A 140 -20.77 8.19 -14.38
N ALA A 141 -21.64 8.75 -13.52
CA ALA A 141 -22.94 9.25 -13.93
C ALA A 141 -22.83 10.44 -14.91
N VAL A 142 -21.96 11.41 -14.62
CA VAL A 142 -21.73 12.57 -15.50
C VAL A 142 -21.22 12.12 -16.87
N SER A 143 -20.27 11.18 -16.92
CA SER A 143 -19.76 10.67 -18.20
C SER A 143 -20.83 9.93 -19.02
N HIS A 144 -21.70 9.14 -18.37
CA HIS A 144 -22.84 8.51 -19.04
C HIS A 144 -23.78 9.56 -19.65
N ASP A 145 -24.10 10.60 -18.88
CA ASP A 145 -24.98 11.67 -19.32
C ASP A 145 -24.37 12.54 -20.43
N LEU A 146 -23.04 12.63 -20.50
CA LEU A 146 -22.31 13.29 -21.60
C LEU A 146 -22.24 12.45 -22.88
N ARG A 147 -22.26 11.12 -22.79
CA ARG A 147 -22.21 10.24 -23.97
C ARG A 147 -23.41 10.46 -24.90
N THR A 148 -24.61 10.64 -24.33
CA THR A 148 -25.86 10.85 -25.09
C THR A 148 -25.86 12.14 -25.94
N PRO A 149 -25.55 13.34 -25.41
CA PRO A 149 -25.45 14.56 -26.22
C PRO A 149 -24.28 14.51 -27.21
N LEU A 150 -23.15 13.87 -26.89
CA LEU A 150 -22.04 13.71 -27.83
C LEU A 150 -22.40 12.81 -29.02
N ALA A 151 -23.10 11.70 -28.78
CA ALA A 151 -23.62 10.85 -29.86
C ALA A 151 -24.58 11.61 -30.79
N ARG A 152 -25.45 12.45 -30.21
CA ARG A 152 -26.34 13.34 -31.00
C ARG A 152 -25.57 14.39 -31.79
N LEU A 153 -24.52 14.98 -31.20
CA LEU A 153 -23.65 15.92 -31.91
C LEU A 153 -22.93 15.23 -33.08
N LYS A 154 -22.47 13.99 -32.91
CA LYS A 154 -21.85 13.19 -33.98
C LYS A 154 -22.80 13.03 -35.17
N LEU A 155 -24.06 12.67 -34.91
CA LEU A 155 -25.09 12.58 -35.97
C LEU A 155 -25.38 13.92 -36.66
N ARG A 156 -25.27 15.04 -35.94
CA ARG A 156 -25.44 16.38 -36.54
C ARG A 156 -24.23 16.79 -37.38
N VAL A 157 -23.02 16.41 -36.98
CA VAL A 157 -21.80 16.65 -37.75
C VAL A 157 -21.84 15.93 -39.10
N GLU A 158 -22.43 14.74 -39.18
CA GLU A 158 -22.61 14.01 -40.44
C GLU A 158 -23.42 14.79 -41.49
N GLN A 159 -24.30 15.70 -41.04
CA GLN A 159 -25.16 16.53 -41.89
C GLN A 159 -24.46 17.81 -42.39
N ILE A 160 -23.22 18.07 -41.98
CA ILE A 160 -22.48 19.26 -42.41
C ILE A 160 -22.12 19.14 -43.90
N PRO A 161 -22.53 20.10 -44.76
CA PRO A 161 -22.26 20.05 -46.20
C PRO A 161 -20.77 20.12 -46.55
N ASN A 162 -19.98 20.85 -45.75
CA ASN A 162 -18.55 20.99 -45.97
C ASN A 162 -17.81 19.72 -45.51
N PRO A 163 -17.22 18.93 -46.42
CA PRO A 163 -16.59 17.65 -46.08
C PRO A 163 -15.36 17.81 -45.19
N GLN A 164 -14.57 18.88 -45.35
CA GLN A 164 -13.39 19.12 -44.52
C GLN A 164 -13.77 19.47 -43.09
N LEU A 165 -14.82 20.30 -42.92
CA LEU A 165 -15.32 20.66 -41.60
C LEU A 165 -15.97 19.46 -40.90
N ARG A 166 -16.73 18.65 -41.63
CA ARG A 166 -17.32 17.40 -41.12
C ARG A 166 -16.26 16.45 -40.57
N VAL A 167 -15.19 16.21 -41.33
CA VAL A 167 -14.09 15.33 -40.88
C VAL A 167 -13.43 15.89 -39.63
N ARG A 168 -13.07 17.18 -39.60
CA ARG A 168 -12.43 17.80 -38.43
C ARG A 168 -13.31 17.74 -37.18
N MET A 169 -14.59 18.11 -37.29
CA MET A 169 -15.51 18.05 -36.16
C MET A 169 -15.81 16.62 -35.71
N GLY A 170 -15.84 15.67 -36.66
CA GLY A 170 -15.99 14.25 -36.37
C GLY A 170 -14.80 13.69 -35.60
N GLN A 171 -13.58 14.11 -35.96
CA GLN A 171 -12.34 13.80 -35.22
C GLN A 171 -12.37 14.39 -33.81
N ASP A 172 -12.68 15.69 -33.66
CA ASP A 172 -12.75 16.35 -32.36
C ASP A 172 -13.79 15.65 -31.42
N LEU A 173 -14.96 15.28 -31.94
CA LEU A 173 -15.97 14.53 -31.17
C LEU A 173 -15.54 13.10 -30.84
N GLY A 174 -14.87 12.42 -31.78
CA GLY A 174 -14.33 11.08 -31.57
C GLY A 174 -13.28 11.08 -30.47
N GLU A 175 -12.40 12.09 -30.46
CA GLU A 175 -11.43 12.31 -29.38
C GLU A 175 -12.15 12.49 -28.05
N MET A 176 -13.12 13.42 -27.95
CA MET A 176 -13.87 13.66 -26.71
C MET A 176 -14.55 12.39 -26.16
N ILE A 177 -15.16 11.57 -27.02
CA ILE A 177 -15.77 10.29 -26.63
C ILE A 177 -14.69 9.32 -26.12
N GLY A 178 -13.58 9.19 -26.85
CA GLY A 178 -12.45 8.36 -26.41
C GLY A 178 -11.88 8.84 -25.07
N MET A 179 -11.87 10.15 -24.81
CA MET A 179 -11.42 10.69 -23.53
C MET A 179 -12.34 10.32 -22.37
N LEU A 180 -13.65 10.39 -22.59
CA LEU A 180 -14.65 9.96 -21.61
C LEU A 180 -14.53 8.47 -21.32
N ASP A 181 -14.40 7.64 -22.36
CA ASP A 181 -14.29 6.19 -22.21
C ASP A 181 -13.02 5.78 -21.47
N ALA A 182 -11.88 6.44 -21.74
CA ALA A 182 -10.65 6.22 -20.98
C ALA A 182 -10.78 6.63 -19.51
N THR A 183 -11.43 7.77 -19.24
CA THR A 183 -11.66 8.24 -17.85
C THR A 183 -12.59 7.30 -17.09
N LEU A 184 -13.65 6.82 -17.74
CA LEU A 184 -14.58 5.86 -17.16
C LEU A 184 -13.89 4.52 -16.85
N ARG A 185 -13.08 4.01 -17.78
CA ARG A 185 -12.28 2.78 -17.56
C ARG A 185 -11.36 2.93 -16.36
N TYR A 186 -10.59 4.02 -16.30
CA TYR A 186 -9.72 4.32 -15.17
C TYR A 186 -10.47 4.30 -13.82
N LEU A 187 -11.63 4.96 -13.75
CA LEU A 187 -12.46 4.98 -12.53
C LEU A 187 -13.08 3.61 -12.19
N HIS A 188 -13.42 2.80 -13.20
CA HIS A 188 -13.96 1.46 -12.97
C HIS A 188 -12.88 0.51 -12.46
N GLU A 189 -11.69 0.58 -13.06
CA GLU A 189 -10.57 -0.26 -12.69
C GLU A 189 -10.12 0.02 -11.27
N GLN A 190 -10.11 1.26 -10.77
CA GLN A 190 -9.82 1.54 -9.37
C GLN A 190 -10.79 0.88 -8.37
N ARG A 191 -11.97 0.43 -8.81
CA ARG A 191 -13.00 -0.16 -7.95
C ARG A 191 -13.11 -1.68 -8.09
N SER A 192 -12.48 -2.26 -9.12
CA SER A 192 -12.58 -3.70 -9.38
C SER A 192 -11.69 -4.48 -8.44
N SER A 193 -12.32 -5.24 -7.53
CA SER A 193 -11.67 -6.33 -6.80
C SER A 193 -11.84 -7.60 -7.63
N GLU A 194 -10.88 -7.85 -8.50
CA GLU A 194 -10.82 -9.09 -9.28
C GLU A 194 -10.05 -10.15 -8.49
N ALA A 195 -10.60 -11.35 -8.40
CA ALA A 195 -9.92 -12.45 -7.74
C ALA A 195 -8.75 -12.96 -8.59
N LEU A 196 -7.64 -13.35 -7.94
CA LEU A 196 -6.51 -14.00 -8.61
C LEU A 196 -6.92 -15.38 -9.13
N GLN A 197 -6.78 -15.61 -10.43
CA GLN A 197 -7.10 -16.85 -11.13
C GLN A 197 -5.88 -17.36 -11.90
N TRP A 198 -5.77 -18.67 -12.05
CA TRP A 198 -4.79 -19.27 -12.95
C TRP A 198 -5.19 -18.94 -14.39
N LEU A 199 -4.31 -18.24 -15.10
CA LEU A 199 -4.52 -17.84 -16.48
C LEU A 199 -3.36 -18.33 -17.34
N ASP A 200 -3.69 -18.85 -18.52
CA ASP A 200 -2.72 -19.04 -19.59
C ASP A 200 -2.38 -17.67 -20.19
N LEU A 201 -1.24 -17.11 -19.76
CA LEU A 201 -0.79 -15.80 -20.22
C LEU A 201 -0.40 -15.83 -21.70
N GLN A 202 0.13 -16.96 -22.20
CA GLN A 202 0.49 -17.10 -23.60
C GLN A 202 -0.77 -16.97 -24.48
N ALA A 203 -1.81 -17.76 -24.17
CA ALA A 203 -3.05 -17.73 -24.94
C ALA A 203 -3.74 -16.35 -24.91
N LEU A 204 -3.66 -15.63 -23.78
CA LEU A 204 -4.16 -14.25 -23.69
C LEU A 204 -3.42 -13.32 -24.66
N LEU A 205 -2.09 -13.35 -24.65
CA LEU A 205 -1.26 -12.47 -25.47
C LEU A 205 -1.40 -12.79 -26.95
N GLU A 206 -1.42 -14.07 -27.33
CA GLU A 206 -1.69 -14.53 -28.70
C GLU A 206 -3.01 -13.98 -29.22
N SER A 207 -4.11 -14.19 -28.47
CA SER A 207 -5.43 -13.66 -28.83
C SER A 207 -5.45 -12.14 -28.99
N MET A 208 -4.74 -11.40 -28.13
CA MET A 208 -4.68 -9.93 -28.24
C MET A 208 -3.87 -9.45 -29.45
N VAL A 209 -2.82 -10.18 -29.83
CA VAL A 209 -2.04 -9.91 -31.03
C VAL A 209 -2.83 -10.24 -32.29
N GLU A 210 -3.51 -11.39 -32.33
CA GLU A 210 -4.43 -11.78 -33.42
C GLU A 210 -5.52 -10.72 -33.62
N ASP A 211 -6.20 -10.30 -32.54
CA ASP A 211 -7.20 -9.23 -32.58
C ASP A 211 -6.65 -7.92 -33.18
N ALA A 212 -5.37 -7.60 -32.94
CA ALA A 212 -4.72 -6.41 -33.49
C ALA A 212 -4.37 -6.59 -34.97
N GLN A 213 -3.89 -7.76 -35.35
CA GLN A 213 -3.59 -8.12 -36.74
C GLN A 213 -4.86 -8.11 -37.61
N ASP A 214 -5.99 -8.60 -37.10
CA ASP A 214 -7.29 -8.57 -37.77
C ASP A 214 -7.78 -7.13 -38.06
N ARG A 215 -7.34 -6.16 -37.24
CA ARG A 215 -7.58 -4.72 -37.47
C ARG A 215 -6.57 -4.08 -38.42
N GLY A 216 -5.65 -4.86 -38.99
CA GLY A 216 -4.61 -4.41 -39.92
C GLY A 216 -3.36 -3.85 -39.25
N ALA A 217 -3.15 -4.08 -37.95
CA ALA A 217 -1.95 -3.63 -37.24
C ALA A 217 -0.78 -4.61 -37.45
N GLU A 218 0.44 -4.08 -37.57
CA GLU A 218 1.66 -4.88 -37.67
C GLU A 218 2.17 -5.24 -36.26
N VAL A 219 1.70 -6.39 -35.74
CA VAL A 219 2.08 -6.88 -34.40
C VAL A 219 2.59 -8.31 -34.49
N SER A 220 3.61 -8.65 -33.70
CA SER A 220 4.09 -10.02 -33.55
C SER A 220 4.18 -10.43 -32.07
N PHE A 221 4.09 -11.73 -31.81
CA PHE A 221 4.21 -12.32 -30.48
C PHE A 221 5.29 -13.40 -30.48
N HIS A 222 6.13 -13.40 -29.44
CA HIS A 222 7.16 -14.41 -29.22
C HIS A 222 7.28 -14.75 -27.73
N GLY A 223 7.40 -16.04 -27.40
CA GLY A 223 7.72 -16.50 -26.05
C GLY A 223 6.72 -17.51 -25.51
N HIS A 224 7.03 -18.04 -24.33
CA HIS A 224 6.25 -19.07 -23.66
C HIS A 224 6.25 -18.82 -22.16
N CYS A 225 5.13 -19.12 -21.51
CA CYS A 225 4.99 -18.98 -20.06
C CYS A 225 4.08 -20.08 -19.54
N ALA A 226 4.43 -20.68 -18.40
CA ALA A 226 3.48 -21.51 -17.68
C ALA A 226 2.30 -20.67 -17.15
N PRO A 227 1.13 -21.26 -16.86
CA PRO A 227 0.02 -20.52 -16.26
C PRO A 227 0.44 -19.73 -15.02
N LEU A 228 -0.08 -18.52 -14.87
CA LEU A 228 0.25 -17.60 -13.78
C LEU A 228 -1.01 -17.20 -13.02
N ARG A 229 -0.92 -17.00 -11.70
CA ARG A 229 -2.04 -16.43 -10.93
C ARG A 229 -2.07 -14.93 -11.08
N VAL A 230 -3.07 -14.44 -11.78
CA VAL A 230 -3.25 -13.01 -12.14
C VAL A 230 -4.71 -12.60 -12.01
N GLN A 231 -4.99 -11.33 -12.17
CA GLN A 231 -6.33 -10.77 -12.35
C GLN A 231 -6.58 -10.63 -13.86
N PRO A 232 -7.34 -11.53 -14.51
CA PRO A 232 -7.42 -11.59 -15.98
C PRO A 232 -7.83 -10.29 -16.68
N LEU A 233 -8.84 -9.58 -16.16
CA LEU A 233 -9.29 -8.31 -16.74
C LEU A 233 -8.28 -7.19 -16.52
N ALA A 234 -7.70 -7.10 -15.32
CA ALA A 234 -6.66 -6.11 -15.03
C ALA A 234 -5.43 -6.31 -15.93
N LEU A 235 -4.99 -7.57 -16.10
CA LEU A 235 -3.87 -7.92 -16.97
C LEU A 235 -4.17 -7.61 -18.44
N ARG A 236 -5.35 -7.98 -18.94
CA ARG A 236 -5.79 -7.65 -20.30
C ARG A 236 -5.79 -6.12 -20.51
N SER A 237 -6.31 -5.36 -19.56
CA SER A 237 -6.30 -3.89 -19.64
C SER A 237 -4.87 -3.35 -19.66
N CYS A 238 -3.99 -3.85 -18.79
CA CYS A 238 -2.58 -3.46 -18.77
C CYS A 238 -1.93 -3.64 -20.15
N VAL A 239 -1.98 -4.86 -20.69
CA VAL A 239 -1.36 -5.18 -21.98
C VAL A 239 -2.01 -4.40 -23.12
N SER A 240 -3.35 -4.23 -23.12
CA SER A 240 -4.05 -3.49 -24.17
C SER A 240 -3.59 -2.04 -24.21
N ASN A 241 -3.44 -1.40 -23.05
CA ASN A 241 -2.95 -0.02 -22.98
C ASN A 241 -1.50 0.10 -23.46
N LEU A 242 -0.64 -0.87 -23.14
CA LEU A 242 0.75 -0.88 -23.64
C LEU A 242 0.80 -1.09 -25.16
N LEU A 243 0.02 -2.04 -25.69
CA LEU A 243 -0.03 -2.36 -27.11
C LEU A 243 -0.64 -1.22 -27.94
N GLU A 244 -1.74 -0.63 -27.47
CA GLU A 244 -2.35 0.55 -28.10
C GLU A 244 -1.39 1.74 -28.13
N ASN A 245 -0.58 1.91 -27.08
CA ASN A 245 0.45 2.94 -27.03
C ASN A 245 1.53 2.69 -28.10
N ALA A 246 2.10 1.49 -28.14
CA ALA A 246 3.10 1.10 -29.14
C ALA A 246 2.59 1.32 -30.58
N LEU A 247 1.38 0.83 -30.88
CA LEU A 247 0.73 0.99 -32.18
C LEU A 247 0.46 2.45 -32.54
N ARG A 248 0.03 3.26 -31.58
CA ARG A 248 -0.24 4.69 -31.82
C ARG A 248 1.02 5.47 -32.19
N TYR A 249 2.14 5.19 -31.52
CA TYR A 249 3.36 5.99 -31.66
C TYR A 249 4.36 5.44 -32.68
N ALA A 250 4.35 4.14 -32.96
CA ALA A 250 5.29 3.49 -33.89
C ALA A 250 4.61 2.83 -35.11
N GLY A 251 3.29 2.61 -35.07
CA GLY A 251 2.54 1.89 -36.12
C GLY A 251 2.70 0.37 -36.12
N HIS A 252 3.71 -0.15 -35.41
CA HIS A 252 4.01 -1.57 -35.27
C HIS A 252 4.49 -1.88 -33.84
N ALA A 253 4.38 -3.14 -33.42
CA ALA A 253 4.81 -3.60 -32.10
C ALA A 253 5.29 -5.07 -32.11
N SER A 254 6.21 -5.41 -31.21
CA SER A 254 6.58 -6.79 -30.91
C SER A 254 6.31 -7.07 -29.43
N VAL A 255 5.58 -8.14 -29.14
CA VAL A 255 5.31 -8.60 -27.78
C VAL A 255 6.22 -9.79 -27.49
N GLU A 256 7.09 -9.66 -26.48
CA GLU A 256 7.97 -10.73 -26.03
C GLU A 256 7.58 -11.18 -24.61
N LEU A 257 7.44 -12.49 -24.42
CA LEU A 257 7.11 -13.11 -23.14
C LEU A 257 8.30 -13.90 -22.61
N HIS A 258 8.81 -13.47 -21.45
CA HIS A 258 9.97 -14.09 -20.78
C HIS A 258 9.55 -14.63 -19.42
N ASP A 259 9.63 -15.95 -19.27
CA ASP A 259 9.27 -16.64 -18.03
C ASP A 259 10.54 -17.05 -17.24
N SER A 260 10.64 -16.60 -15.98
CA SER A 260 11.78 -16.88 -15.10
C SER A 260 11.32 -17.41 -13.73
N PRO A 261 12.21 -18.07 -12.94
CA PRO A 261 11.84 -18.54 -11.60
C PRO A 261 11.43 -17.41 -10.64
N THR A 262 11.91 -16.18 -10.87
CA THR A 262 11.66 -15.02 -9.99
C THR A 262 10.47 -14.18 -10.40
N GLY A 263 9.93 -14.38 -11.60
CA GLY A 263 8.85 -13.57 -12.15
C GLY A 263 8.69 -13.75 -13.65
N VAL A 264 7.63 -13.17 -14.19
CA VAL A 264 7.31 -13.15 -15.63
C VAL A 264 7.43 -11.73 -16.15
N GLU A 265 8.10 -11.56 -17.29
CA GLU A 265 8.18 -10.27 -17.99
C GLU A 265 7.41 -10.33 -19.31
N VAL A 266 6.50 -9.37 -19.53
CA VAL A 266 5.89 -9.09 -20.83
C VAL A 266 6.49 -7.80 -21.35
N ARG A 267 7.18 -7.86 -22.48
CA ARG A 267 7.84 -6.71 -23.11
C ARG A 267 7.07 -6.32 -24.37
N VAL A 268 6.55 -5.10 -24.39
CA VAL A 268 5.97 -4.49 -25.59
C VAL A 268 7.00 -3.56 -26.18
N VAL A 269 7.60 -3.98 -27.28
CA VAL A 269 8.71 -3.30 -27.96
C VAL A 269 8.18 -2.54 -29.17
N ASP A 270 8.46 -1.25 -29.23
CA ASP A 270 8.18 -0.39 -30.38
C ASP A 270 9.45 0.32 -30.88
N ARG A 271 9.37 0.85 -32.11
CA ARG A 271 10.41 1.70 -32.74
C ARG A 271 9.92 3.12 -32.99
N GLY A 272 9.10 3.64 -32.08
CA GLY A 272 8.56 4.99 -32.14
C GLY A 272 9.60 6.06 -31.75
N PRO A 273 9.16 7.29 -31.43
CA PRO A 273 10.06 8.36 -30.99
C PRO A 273 10.72 8.10 -29.63
N GLY A 274 10.28 7.09 -28.87
CA GLY A 274 10.78 6.80 -27.54
C GLY A 274 10.33 7.84 -26.49
N ILE A 275 10.86 7.70 -25.27
CA ILE A 275 10.63 8.64 -24.16
C ILE A 275 11.97 8.95 -23.50
N ALA A 276 12.26 10.25 -23.35
CA ALA A 276 13.45 10.75 -22.70
C ALA A 276 13.54 10.21 -21.24
N PRO A 277 14.71 9.78 -20.75
CA PRO A 277 14.85 9.17 -19.44
C PRO A 277 14.21 9.95 -18.29
N GLU A 278 14.27 11.28 -18.35
CA GLU A 278 13.76 12.20 -17.33
C GLU A 278 12.22 12.22 -17.27
N GLN A 279 11.56 11.83 -18.36
CA GLN A 279 10.10 11.83 -18.48
C GLN A 279 9.48 10.45 -18.24
N ARG A 280 10.28 9.38 -18.17
CA ARG A 280 9.78 7.99 -18.06
C ARG A 280 8.95 7.72 -16.81
N GLU A 281 9.25 8.39 -15.70
CA GLU A 281 8.45 8.26 -14.49
C GLU A 281 7.18 9.12 -14.58
N ALA A 282 7.29 10.35 -15.09
CA ALA A 282 6.18 11.30 -15.17
C ALA A 282 5.06 10.84 -16.12
N VAL A 283 5.36 10.06 -17.17
CA VAL A 283 4.34 9.52 -18.09
C VAL A 283 3.38 8.52 -17.46
N PHE A 284 3.67 8.04 -16.25
CA PHE A 284 2.74 7.24 -15.47
C PHE A 284 1.78 8.08 -14.63
N GLU A 285 2.00 9.38 -14.49
CA GLU A 285 1.07 10.27 -13.78
C GLU A 285 -0.21 10.46 -14.58
N ALA A 286 -1.36 10.40 -13.90
CA ALA A 286 -2.66 10.54 -14.54
C ALA A 286 -2.76 11.90 -15.25
N PHE A 287 -3.23 11.88 -16.51
CA PHE A 287 -3.40 13.06 -17.36
C PHE A 287 -2.09 13.72 -17.82
N PHE A 288 -0.93 13.17 -17.47
CA PHE A 288 0.35 13.69 -17.94
C PHE A 288 0.58 13.36 -19.41
N ARG A 289 1.13 14.33 -20.15
CA ARG A 289 1.49 14.19 -21.57
C ARG A 289 2.79 14.94 -21.86
N ILE A 290 3.67 14.33 -22.65
CA ILE A 290 4.91 14.98 -23.10
C ILE A 290 4.58 16.15 -24.02
N GLU A 291 5.13 17.34 -23.72
CA GLU A 291 4.99 18.53 -24.56
C GLU A 291 5.65 18.28 -25.93
N GLY A 292 4.84 18.35 -27.00
CA GLY A 292 5.21 17.92 -28.36
C GLY A 292 4.16 17.00 -29.00
N SER A 293 3.42 16.24 -28.17
CA SER A 293 2.22 15.48 -28.56
C SER A 293 0.97 16.38 -28.79
N ARG A 294 1.13 17.72 -28.78
CA ARG A 294 0.05 18.68 -29.10
C ARG A 294 -0.36 18.69 -30.57
N ASN A 295 0.33 17.94 -31.43
CA ASN A 295 -0.19 17.68 -32.77
C ASN A 295 -1.45 16.80 -32.64
N ARG A 296 -2.56 17.29 -33.20
CA ARG A 296 -3.92 16.72 -33.12
C ARG A 296 -4.01 15.23 -33.49
N SER A 297 -2.99 14.65 -34.13
CA SER A 297 -2.96 13.24 -34.55
C SER A 297 -2.60 12.22 -33.46
N SER A 298 -2.01 12.62 -32.33
CA SER A 298 -1.55 11.65 -31.29
C SER A 298 -2.57 11.42 -30.15
N GLY A 299 -3.85 11.72 -30.41
CA GLY A 299 -4.97 11.77 -29.46
C GLY A 299 -4.99 10.68 -28.38
N GLY A 300 -4.74 11.08 -27.14
CA GLY A 300 -4.87 10.27 -25.94
C GLY A 300 -4.95 11.16 -24.69
N VAL A 301 -5.66 10.69 -23.66
CA VAL A 301 -5.87 11.45 -22.39
C VAL A 301 -4.64 11.48 -21.50
N GLY A 302 -3.63 10.64 -21.76
CA GLY A 302 -2.54 10.41 -20.80
C GLY A 302 -2.96 9.54 -19.62
N LEU A 303 -3.91 8.61 -19.85
CA LEU A 303 -4.35 7.65 -18.85
C LEU A 303 -3.86 6.22 -19.11
N GLY A 304 -3.44 5.89 -20.34
CA GLY A 304 -3.15 4.50 -20.72
C GLY A 304 -2.00 3.89 -19.90
N LEU A 305 -0.86 4.59 -19.81
CA LEU A 305 0.29 4.13 -19.03
C LEU A 305 0.00 4.12 -17.52
N THR A 306 -0.73 5.11 -17.01
CA THR A 306 -1.22 5.12 -15.61
C THR A 306 -2.05 3.88 -15.31
N ILE A 307 -3.04 3.58 -16.16
CA ILE A 307 -3.91 2.41 -16.05
C ILE A 307 -3.06 1.13 -16.04
N ALA A 308 -2.14 1.01 -17.00
CA ALA A 308 -1.28 -0.17 -17.11
C ALA A 308 -0.45 -0.39 -15.83
N ARG A 309 0.14 0.67 -15.28
CA ARG A 309 0.97 0.58 -14.08
C ARG A 309 0.16 0.29 -12.83
N GLU A 310 -1.00 0.91 -12.65
CA GLU A 310 -1.90 0.60 -11.53
C GLU A 310 -2.39 -0.86 -11.58
N ALA A 311 -2.74 -1.36 -12.76
CA ALA A 311 -3.15 -2.75 -12.95
C ALA A 311 -2.02 -3.75 -12.63
N ALA A 312 -0.77 -3.42 -12.99
CA ALA A 312 0.40 -4.21 -12.64
C ALA A 312 0.68 -4.21 -11.13
N ARG A 313 0.71 -3.03 -10.50
CA ARG A 313 0.99 -2.86 -9.07
C ARG A 313 -0.02 -3.55 -8.17
N ARG A 314 -1.30 -3.56 -8.56
CA ARG A 314 -2.35 -4.29 -7.85
C ARG A 314 -2.10 -5.80 -7.77
N GLN A 315 -1.32 -6.33 -8.70
CA GLN A 315 -0.95 -7.74 -8.78
C GLN A 315 0.44 -8.00 -8.19
N GLY A 316 1.04 -7.01 -7.50
CA GLY A 316 2.38 -7.09 -6.92
C GLY A 316 3.51 -6.90 -7.95
N GLY A 317 3.19 -6.48 -9.17
CA GLY A 317 4.13 -6.18 -10.24
C GLY A 317 4.45 -4.70 -10.39
N ASP A 318 5.11 -4.33 -11.50
CA ASP A 318 5.23 -2.94 -11.94
C ASP A 318 5.40 -2.87 -13.46
N VAL A 319 5.23 -1.68 -14.04
CA VAL A 319 5.57 -1.39 -15.44
C VAL A 319 6.78 -0.46 -15.47
N LEU A 320 7.79 -0.84 -16.25
CA LEU A 320 8.99 -0.05 -16.48
C LEU A 320 9.10 0.34 -17.95
N LEU A 321 9.82 1.43 -18.22
CA LEU A 321 10.10 1.90 -19.56
C LEU A 321 11.60 1.91 -19.81
N GLU A 322 12.01 1.21 -20.87
CA GLU A 322 13.39 1.15 -21.34
C GLU A 322 13.50 1.65 -22.78
N GLU A 323 14.71 2.02 -23.18
CA GLU A 323 14.97 2.39 -24.58
C GLU A 323 15.13 1.12 -25.42
N THR A 324 14.45 1.06 -26.56
CA THR A 324 14.63 -0.03 -27.50
C THR A 324 15.98 0.11 -28.21
N ARG A 325 16.76 -0.97 -28.30
CA ARG A 325 18.01 -0.97 -29.07
C ARG A 325 17.72 -0.61 -30.54
N GLY A 326 18.31 0.48 -31.02
CA GLY A 326 18.06 1.00 -32.37
C GLY A 326 16.94 2.05 -32.44
N GLY A 327 16.47 2.55 -31.29
CA GLY A 327 15.45 3.59 -31.18
C GLY A 327 14.05 3.04 -30.89
N GLY A 328 13.29 3.77 -30.07
CA GLY A 328 11.94 3.40 -29.64
C GLY A 328 11.79 3.23 -28.13
N LEU A 329 10.65 2.67 -27.73
CA LEU A 329 10.32 2.39 -26.34
C LEU A 329 10.06 0.90 -26.13
N THR A 330 10.59 0.35 -25.06
CA THR A 330 10.23 -0.98 -24.57
C THR A 330 9.50 -0.82 -23.24
N ALA A 331 8.20 -1.13 -23.23
CA ALA A 331 7.41 -1.18 -22.00
C ALA A 331 7.48 -2.59 -21.42
N ILE A 332 7.98 -2.72 -20.19
CA ILE A 332 8.22 -3.99 -19.51
C ILE A 332 7.24 -4.11 -18.36
N LEU A 333 6.25 -4.98 -18.51
CA LEU A 333 5.40 -5.42 -17.41
C LEU A 333 6.11 -6.56 -16.66
N ARG A 334 6.37 -6.37 -15.37
CA ARG A 334 6.90 -7.40 -14.48
C ARG A 334 5.81 -7.91 -13.55
N LEU A 335 5.65 -9.22 -13.47
CA LEU A 335 4.71 -9.88 -12.55
C LEU A 335 5.46 -10.88 -11.67
N PRO A 336 5.13 -10.96 -10.37
CA PRO A 336 5.66 -12.01 -9.50
C PRO A 336 5.12 -13.38 -9.94
N ARG A 337 5.93 -14.42 -9.73
CA ARG A 337 5.55 -15.79 -10.05
C ARG A 337 4.73 -16.46 -8.94
#